data_AF-A0A6V8NWW8-F1
#
_entry.id   AF-A0A6V8NWW8-F1
#
_cell.length_a   1.000
_cell.length_b   1.000
_cell.length_c   1.000
_cell.angle_alpha   90.00
_cell.angle_beta   90.00
_cell.angle_gamma   90.00
#
_symmetry.space_group_name_H-M   'P 1'
#
loop_
_entity.id
_entity.type
_entity.pdbx_description
1 polymer ?
#
loop_
_entity_poly.entity_id
_entity_poly.type
_entity_poly.pdbx_seq_one_letter_code
_entity_poly.pdbx_strand_id
1 'polypeptide(L)'
;MKKIRAEIELKYLGVNMAVFTIQNKRLTELKSNIMNMVGVTQETIKEAAALIRKGGLVAFPTETVYGLGADALNPLAVVRIFEVKNRPRFDPLIVHLADFSSTEKLCSSVDERARKLMEKFWPGPLTLVLPKTEVVPDIVTAGLPT
;
A
#
# COMPACT_ATOMS: atom_id res chain seq x y z
N MET A 1 -11.44 -14.33 -19.98
CA MET A 1 -11.02 -12.98 -19.55
C MET A 1 -10.12 -13.11 -18.32
N LYS A 2 -8.81 -12.85 -18.47
CA LYS A 2 -7.82 -12.95 -17.38
C LYS A 2 -8.05 -11.80 -16.41
N LYS A 3 -8.70 -12.07 -15.26
CA LYS A 3 -8.78 -11.14 -14.13
C LYS A 3 -7.34 -10.81 -13.69
N ILE A 4 -6.97 -9.54 -13.79
CA ILE A 4 -5.65 -9.02 -13.43
C ILE A 4 -5.46 -9.20 -11.91
N ARG A 5 -4.78 -10.29 -11.52
CA ARG A 5 -4.34 -10.60 -10.15
C ARG A 5 -3.03 -9.86 -9.84
N ALA A 6 -3.00 -8.53 -9.92
CA ALA A 6 -1.79 -7.79 -9.55
C ALA A 6 -1.60 -7.65 -8.02
N GLU A 7 -2.67 -7.87 -7.25
CA GLU A 7 -2.66 -7.88 -5.79
C GLU A 7 -1.88 -9.05 -5.17
N ILE A 8 -1.43 -10.03 -5.97
CA ILE A 8 -1.08 -11.36 -5.46
C ILE A 8 0.43 -11.65 -5.39
N GLU A 9 1.30 -10.90 -6.06
CA GLU A 9 2.72 -11.30 -6.15
C GLU A 9 3.71 -10.47 -5.31
N LEU A 10 3.31 -9.31 -4.79
CA LEU A 10 4.10 -8.60 -3.76
C LEU A 10 4.15 -9.39 -2.44
N LYS A 11 3.19 -10.29 -2.23
CA LYS A 11 3.18 -11.26 -1.12
C LYS A 11 4.47 -12.09 -1.01
N TYR A 12 5.15 -12.32 -2.14
CA TYR A 12 6.36 -13.16 -2.20
C TYR A 12 7.67 -12.38 -2.03
N LEU A 13 7.62 -11.05 -1.89
CA LEU A 13 8.81 -10.20 -1.89
C LEU A 13 9.07 -9.49 -0.55
N GLY A 14 8.25 -9.74 0.47
CA GLY A 14 8.46 -9.23 1.84
C GLY A 14 8.44 -7.70 1.96
N VAL A 15 7.67 -7.02 1.10
CA VAL A 15 7.60 -5.55 1.08
C VAL A 15 6.30 -5.11 1.76
N ASN A 16 6.42 -4.25 2.79
CA ASN A 16 5.28 -3.57 3.41
C ASN A 16 4.92 -2.35 2.56
N MET A 17 3.68 -2.26 2.09
CA MET A 17 3.28 -1.20 1.17
C MET A 17 2.23 -0.29 1.79
N ALA A 18 2.51 1.01 1.86
CA ALA A 18 1.47 2.01 2.07
C ALA A 18 0.79 2.21 0.72
N VAL A 19 -0.51 1.97 0.64
CA VAL A 19 -1.29 2.02 -0.58
C VAL A 19 -2.32 3.11 -0.46
N PHE A 20 -2.29 4.00 -1.43
CA PHE A 20 -3.30 5.03 -1.58
C PHE A 20 -4.18 4.76 -2.79
N THR A 21 -5.49 4.75 -2.60
CA THR A 21 -6.45 4.58 -3.70
C THR A 21 -6.57 5.85 -4.53
N ILE A 22 -6.27 5.78 -5.82
CA ILE A 22 -6.49 6.89 -6.76
C ILE A 22 -7.96 6.86 -7.18
N GLN A 23 -8.79 7.68 -6.52
CA GLN A 23 -10.13 7.97 -7.02
C GLN A 23 -10.10 9.20 -7.96
N ASN A 24 -10.28 8.93 -9.25
CA ASN A 24 -10.81 9.84 -10.29
C ASN A 24 -9.86 10.56 -11.31
N LYS A 25 -10.25 10.39 -12.59
CA LYS A 25 -10.03 11.09 -13.88
C LYS A 25 -8.68 11.67 -14.37
N ARG A 26 -7.60 11.80 -13.59
CA ARG A 26 -6.34 12.44 -14.07
C ARG A 26 -5.13 11.53 -14.23
N LEU A 27 -5.32 10.24 -14.55
CA LEU A 27 -4.20 9.38 -14.98
C LEU A 27 -3.55 9.88 -16.29
N THR A 28 -4.22 10.76 -17.04
CA THR A 28 -3.69 11.39 -18.25
C THR A 28 -2.61 12.44 -17.99
N GLU A 29 -2.57 13.09 -16.83
CA GLU A 29 -1.60 14.16 -16.54
C GLU A 29 -0.29 13.63 -15.91
N LEU A 30 -0.30 12.44 -15.31
CA LEU A 30 0.93 11.75 -14.87
C LEU A 30 1.78 11.18 -16.02
N LYS A 31 1.29 11.28 -17.27
CA LYS A 31 1.96 10.75 -18.47
C LYS A 31 3.27 11.44 -18.82
N SER A 32 3.56 12.63 -18.27
CA SER A 32 4.66 13.44 -18.76
C SER A 32 6.01 13.15 -18.13
N ASN A 33 6.13 12.40 -17.02
CA ASN A 33 7.46 12.08 -16.46
C ASN A 33 7.63 10.74 -15.74
N ILE A 34 6.58 10.00 -15.38
CA ILE A 34 6.73 8.76 -14.59
C ILE A 34 5.56 7.81 -14.89
N MET A 35 5.57 7.04 -15.98
CA MET A 35 4.89 5.73 -16.02
C MET A 35 5.10 5.02 -17.37
N ASN A 36 6.00 4.05 -17.42
CA ASN A 36 5.87 2.98 -18.41
C ASN A 36 4.84 1.98 -17.87
N MET A 37 3.66 1.90 -18.50
CA MET A 37 2.71 0.83 -18.19
C MET A 37 3.21 -0.48 -18.79
N VAL A 38 4.03 -1.20 -18.03
CA VAL A 38 4.49 -2.55 -18.39
C VAL A 38 3.43 -3.56 -17.93
N GLY A 39 3.15 -4.59 -18.75
CA GLY A 39 2.20 -5.64 -18.40
C GLY A 39 2.65 -6.41 -17.15
N VAL A 40 1.69 -6.91 -16.35
CA VAL A 40 2.00 -7.60 -15.09
C VAL A 40 2.66 -8.96 -15.37
N THR A 41 3.98 -9.02 -15.20
CA THR A 41 4.81 -10.24 -15.21
C THR A 41 5.65 -10.33 -13.92
N GLN A 42 6.19 -11.51 -13.64
CA GLN A 42 7.11 -11.74 -12.52
C GLN A 42 8.30 -10.77 -12.52
N GLU A 43 8.85 -10.47 -13.71
CA GLU A 43 9.93 -9.52 -13.89
C GLU A 43 9.48 -8.10 -13.50
N THR A 44 8.33 -7.64 -13.99
CA THR A 44 7.81 -6.31 -13.65
C THR A 44 7.49 -6.15 -12.17
N ILE A 45 7.10 -7.23 -11.50
CA ILE A 45 6.82 -7.21 -10.07
C ILE A 45 8.12 -7.16 -9.26
N LYS A 46 9.16 -7.87 -9.69
CA LYS A 46 10.50 -7.73 -9.11
C LYS A 46 11.05 -6.31 -9.28
N GLU A 47 10.87 -5.73 -10.45
CA GLU A 47 11.24 -4.33 -10.73
C GLU A 47 10.46 -3.36 -9.85
N ALA A 48 9.13 -3.49 -9.76
CA ALA A 48 8.28 -2.68 -8.90
C ALA A 48 8.71 -2.78 -7.43
N ALA A 49 8.96 -3.99 -6.92
CA ALA A 49 9.43 -4.17 -5.55
C ALA A 49 10.82 -3.55 -5.33
N ALA A 50 11.71 -3.61 -6.31
CA ALA A 50 13.02 -2.96 -6.24
C ALA A 50 12.88 -1.43 -6.23
N LEU A 51 11.94 -0.86 -7.00
CA LEU A 51 11.63 0.56 -6.96
C LEU A 51 11.12 0.99 -5.59
N ILE A 52 10.18 0.25 -5.01
CA ILE A 52 9.63 0.55 -3.68
C ILE A 52 10.72 0.50 -2.60
N ARG A 53 11.57 -0.53 -2.60
CA ARG A 53 12.71 -0.64 -1.67
C ARG A 53 13.70 0.52 -1.79
N LYS A 54 13.79 1.17 -2.95
CA LYS A 54 14.62 2.37 -3.17
C LYS A 54 13.89 3.67 -2.82
N GLY A 55 12.70 3.60 -2.21
CA GLY A 55 11.86 4.77 -1.89
C GLY A 55 11.12 5.36 -3.10
N GLY A 56 10.98 4.57 -4.17
CA GLY A 56 10.19 4.92 -5.35
C GLY A 56 8.69 4.72 -5.13
N LEU A 57 7.90 5.22 -6.09
CA LEU A 57 6.46 5.05 -6.14
C LEU A 57 6.08 4.08 -7.26
N VAL A 58 5.07 3.24 -7.01
CA VAL A 58 4.54 2.31 -8.01
C VAL A 58 3.02 2.41 -7.98
N ALA A 59 2.35 2.65 -9.11
CA ALA A 59 0.93 2.38 -9.16
C ALA A 59 0.65 0.97 -9.67
N PHE A 60 -0.38 0.36 -9.10
CA PHE A 60 -0.77 -1.01 -9.39
C PHE A 60 -2.30 -1.10 -9.37
N PRO A 61 -2.88 -2.00 -10.18
CA PRO A 61 -4.33 -2.19 -10.19
C PRO A 61 -4.78 -3.01 -8.97
N THR A 62 -5.86 -2.59 -8.31
CA THR A 62 -6.61 -3.42 -7.36
C THR A 62 -7.95 -3.85 -7.98
N GLU A 63 -8.76 -4.59 -7.22
CA GLU A 63 -10.11 -4.99 -7.62
C GLU A 63 -11.09 -3.81 -7.72
N THR A 64 -10.84 -2.74 -6.95
CA THR A 64 -11.71 -1.56 -6.90
C THR A 64 -11.18 -0.37 -7.70
N VAL A 65 -9.91 0.02 -7.53
CA VAL A 65 -9.31 1.20 -8.17
C VAL A 65 -7.80 1.00 -8.37
N TYR A 66 -7.11 1.94 -9.02
CA TYR A 66 -5.64 1.91 -9.01
C TYR A 66 -5.10 2.42 -7.68
N GLY A 67 -4.20 1.66 -7.07
CA GLY A 67 -3.43 2.09 -5.91
C GLY A 67 -2.13 2.79 -6.33
N LEU A 68 -1.69 3.80 -5.59
CA LEU A 68 -0.31 4.32 -5.61
C LEU A 68 0.39 3.85 -4.33
N GLY A 69 1.41 3.02 -4.50
CA GLY A 69 2.16 2.37 -3.44
C GLY A 69 3.54 2.97 -3.22
N ALA A 70 3.95 3.00 -1.95
CA ALA A 70 5.33 3.24 -1.51
C ALA A 70 5.65 2.37 -0.29
N ASP A 71 6.90 2.35 0.16
CA ASP A 71 7.27 1.66 1.39
C ASP A 71 6.69 2.41 2.60
N ALA A 72 5.81 1.74 3.35
CA ALA A 72 5.14 2.31 4.52
C ALA A 72 6.11 2.70 5.64
N LEU A 73 7.27 2.03 5.71
CA LEU A 73 8.27 2.25 6.75
C LEU A 73 9.31 3.30 6.34
N ASN A 74 9.20 3.86 5.12
CA ASN A 74 10.07 4.92 4.64
C ASN A 74 9.29 6.25 4.60
N PRO A 75 9.46 7.14 5.61
CA PRO A 75 8.73 8.39 5.70
C PRO A 75 8.89 9.26 4.44
N LEU A 76 10.09 9.30 3.83
CA LEU A 76 10.35 10.09 2.63
C LEU A 76 9.58 9.55 1.42
N ALA A 77 9.44 8.23 1.31
CA ALA A 77 8.64 7.63 0.24
C ALA A 77 7.15 7.93 0.42
N VAL A 78 6.67 7.95 1.68
CA VAL A 78 5.29 8.31 2.03
C VAL A 78 5.02 9.80 1.75
N VAL A 79 5.95 10.72 2.06
CA VAL A 79 5.84 12.15 1.70
C VAL A 79 5.54 12.31 0.20
N ARG A 80 6.23 11.56 -0.66
CA ARG A 80 6.04 11.62 -2.11
C ARG A 80 4.63 11.21 -2.55
N ILE A 81 3.97 10.29 -1.83
CA ILE A 81 2.56 9.96 -2.09
C ILE A 81 1.69 11.21 -1.90
N PHE A 82 1.85 11.90 -0.77
CA PHE A 82 1.08 13.12 -0.47
C PHE A 82 1.35 14.23 -1.48
N GLU A 83 2.61 14.44 -1.88
CA GLU A 83 3.01 15.41 -2.91
C GLU A 83 2.36 15.11 -4.26
N VAL A 84 2.48 13.87 -4.75
CA VAL A 84 1.94 13.48 -6.07
C VAL A 84 0.41 13.52 -6.10
N LYS A 85 -0.26 13.28 -4.97
CA LYS A 85 -1.72 13.31 -4.87
C LYS A 85 -2.27 14.69 -4.51
N ASN A 86 -1.41 15.66 -4.19
CA ASN A 86 -1.79 16.93 -3.60
C ASN A 86 -2.78 16.75 -2.43
N ARG A 87 -2.53 15.72 -1.62
CA ARG A 87 -3.41 15.28 -0.54
C ARG A 87 -3.04 16.01 0.76
N PRO A 88 -4.00 16.47 1.55
CA PRO A 88 -3.70 17.00 2.87
C PRO A 88 -3.06 15.93 3.76
N ARG A 89 -2.04 16.32 4.54
CA ARG A 89 -1.28 15.40 5.40
C ARG A 89 -2.09 14.85 6.60
N PHE A 90 -3.31 15.34 6.79
CA PHE A 90 -4.18 14.90 7.89
C PHE A 90 -5.02 13.67 7.54
N ASP A 91 -4.99 13.18 6.30
CA ASP A 91 -5.80 12.05 5.86
C ASP A 91 -4.92 10.79 5.73
N PRO A 92 -5.03 9.83 6.68
CA PRO A 92 -4.11 8.70 6.81
C PRO A 92 -4.13 7.78 5.57
N LEU A 93 -3.12 6.91 5.49
CA LEU A 93 -2.95 5.95 4.41
C LEU A 93 -3.23 4.53 4.89
N ILE A 94 -3.72 3.67 3.99
CA ILE A 94 -3.96 2.25 4.28
C ILE A 94 -2.68 1.47 4.00
N VAL A 95 -2.18 0.73 4.99
CA VAL A 95 -1.04 -0.18 4.78
C VAL A 95 -1.56 -1.54 4.32
N HIS A 96 -1.10 -1.99 3.16
CA HIS A 96 -1.37 -3.33 2.65
C HIS A 96 -0.27 -4.29 3.07
N LEU A 97 -0.70 -5.43 3.60
CA LEU A 97 0.16 -6.47 4.09
C LEU A 97 0.20 -7.66 3.14
N ALA A 98 1.40 -8.19 2.95
CA ALA A 98 1.64 -9.42 2.20
C ALA A 98 1.02 -10.64 2.90
N ASP A 99 1.16 -10.67 4.22
CA ASP A 99 0.85 -11.80 5.07
C ASP A 99 0.36 -11.32 6.44
N PHE A 100 -0.34 -12.21 7.15
CA PHE A 100 -0.86 -11.93 8.49
C PHE A 100 0.24 -11.71 9.52
N SER A 101 1.40 -12.35 9.37
CA SER A 101 2.50 -12.26 10.34
C SER A 101 3.11 -10.86 10.41
N SER A 102 3.02 -10.10 9.34
CA SER A 102 3.44 -8.70 9.28
C SER A 102 2.59 -7.78 10.15
N THR A 103 1.37 -8.20 10.52
CA THR A 103 0.47 -7.40 11.38
C THR A 103 1.08 -7.15 12.74
N GLU A 104 1.75 -8.15 13.33
CA GLU A 104 2.35 -8.04 14.67
C GLU A 104 3.52 -7.02 14.73
N LYS A 105 4.15 -6.74 13.58
CA LYS A 105 5.21 -5.72 13.49
C LYS A 105 4.64 -4.30 13.45
N LEU A 106 3.47 -4.13 12.83
CA LEU A 106 2.88 -2.81 12.58
C LEU A 106 1.82 -2.42 13.60
N CYS A 107 1.17 -3.40 14.23
CA CYS A 107 0.08 -3.19 15.17
C CYS A 107 0.49 -3.64 16.58
N SER A 108 0.39 -2.76 17.57
CA SER A 108 0.75 -3.05 18.96
C SER A 108 -0.27 -3.94 19.67
N SER A 109 -1.50 -4.00 19.16
CA SER A 109 -2.52 -4.92 19.67
C SER A 109 -3.48 -5.36 18.57
N VAL A 110 -3.78 -6.66 18.51
CA VAL A 110 -4.83 -7.24 17.67
C VAL A 110 -5.74 -8.05 18.57
N ASP A 111 -6.96 -7.55 18.82
CA ASP A 111 -7.92 -8.26 19.67
C ASP A 111 -8.51 -9.48 18.95
N GLU A 112 -9.18 -10.35 19.71
CA GLU A 112 -9.73 -11.60 19.18
C GLU A 112 -10.83 -11.37 18.12
N ARG A 113 -11.52 -10.22 18.16
CA ARG A 113 -12.53 -9.88 17.15
C ARG A 113 -11.85 -9.51 15.84
N ALA A 114 -10.82 -8.68 15.89
CA ALA A 114 -10.00 -8.32 14.74
C ALA A 114 -9.38 -9.56 14.11
N ARG A 115 -8.79 -10.47 14.91
CA ARG A 115 -8.23 -11.74 14.41
C ARG A 115 -9.26 -12.56 13.63
N LYS A 116 -10.46 -12.78 14.18
CA LYS A 116 -11.54 -13.51 13.50
C LYS A 116 -12.00 -12.85 12.20
N LEU A 117 -12.02 -11.51 12.16
CA LEU A 117 -12.35 -10.77 10.95
C LEU A 117 -11.25 -10.94 9.89
N MET A 118 -9.98 -10.82 10.27
CA MET A 118 -8.87 -11.03 9.36
C MET A 118 -8.90 -12.45 8.79
N GLU A 119 -9.00 -13.50 9.62
CA GLU A 119 -9.02 -14.90 9.18
C GLU A 119 -10.15 -15.20 8.19
N LYS A 120 -11.30 -14.55 8.35
CA LYS A 120 -12.48 -14.79 7.51
C LYS A 120 -12.48 -13.97 6.22
N PHE A 121 -11.98 -12.73 6.27
CA PHE A 121 -12.15 -11.76 5.18
C PHE A 121 -10.85 -11.38 4.48
N TRP A 122 -9.67 -11.76 5.00
CA TRP A 122 -8.39 -11.56 4.33
C TRP A 122 -7.90 -12.84 3.64
N PRO A 123 -7.42 -12.76 2.39
CA PRO A 123 -7.38 -11.58 1.52
C PRO A 123 -8.78 -11.18 1.00
N GLY A 124 -9.10 -9.88 1.06
CA GLY A 124 -10.39 -9.34 0.63
C GLY A 124 -10.59 -7.87 1.03
N PRO A 125 -11.72 -7.25 0.68
CA PRO A 125 -11.96 -5.80 0.77
C PRO A 125 -12.33 -5.35 2.19
N LEU A 126 -11.61 -5.83 3.20
CA LEU A 126 -11.77 -5.42 4.60
C LEU A 126 -10.52 -4.66 5.04
N THR A 127 -10.71 -3.45 5.54
CA THR A 127 -9.66 -2.68 6.23
C THR A 127 -9.98 -2.62 7.72
N LEU A 128 -8.98 -2.81 8.56
CA LEU A 128 -9.09 -2.70 10.01
C LEU A 128 -8.24 -1.54 10.51
N VAL A 129 -8.79 -0.77 11.45
CA VAL A 129 -8.09 0.30 12.17
C VAL A 129 -7.61 -0.28 13.49
N LEU A 130 -6.29 -0.29 13.72
CA LEU A 130 -5.66 -0.98 14.85
C LEU A 130 -4.57 -0.08 15.46
N PRO A 131 -4.31 -0.17 16.77
CA PRO A 131 -3.22 0.58 17.40
C PRO A 131 -1.88 0.29 16.74
N LYS A 132 -1.17 1.34 16.29
CA LYS A 132 0.12 1.20 15.61
C LYS A 132 1.26 0.89 16.59
N THR A 133 2.38 0.41 16.07
CA THR A 133 3.67 0.38 16.77
C THR A 133 4.50 1.62 16.41
N GLU A 134 5.57 1.88 17.16
CA GLU A 134 6.54 2.96 16.88
C GLU A 134 7.28 2.79 15.54
N VAL A 135 7.28 1.58 14.97
CA VAL A 135 7.86 1.31 13.65
C VAL A 135 7.06 2.00 12.54
N VAL A 136 5.76 2.24 12.74
CA VAL A 136 4.91 2.93 11.76
C VAL A 136 5.12 4.44 11.87
N PRO A 137 5.67 5.11 10.83
CA PRO A 137 5.89 6.55 10.86
C PRO A 137 4.58 7.33 10.99
N ASP A 138 4.60 8.43 11.75
CA ASP A 138 3.39 9.26 11.98
C ASP A 138 2.80 9.84 10.70
N ILE A 139 3.59 10.03 9.65
CA ILE A 139 3.08 10.50 8.36
C ILE A 139 2.14 9.49 7.69
N VAL A 140 2.23 8.20 8.04
CA VAL A 140 1.29 7.16 7.56
C VAL A 140 -0.07 7.32 8.24
N THR A 141 -0.08 7.59 9.54
CA THR A 141 -1.29 7.66 10.38
C THR A 141 -1.79 9.08 10.62
N ALA A 142 -1.22 10.07 9.93
CA ALA A 142 -1.51 11.50 10.18
C ALA A 142 -1.31 11.92 11.66
N GLY A 143 -0.35 11.29 12.35
CA GLY A 143 -0.08 11.51 13.77
C GLY A 143 -1.05 10.80 14.73
N LEU A 144 -1.97 9.98 14.22
CA LEU A 144 -2.90 9.20 15.04
C LEU A 144 -2.21 7.96 15.64
N PRO A 145 -2.71 7.44 16.78
CA PRO A 145 -2.19 6.23 17.41
C PRO A 145 -2.57 4.93 16.68
N THR A 146 -3.29 5.01 15.56
CA THR A 146 -3.84 3.89 14.78
C THR A 146 -3.61 4.07 13.30
#